data_AF-A0A379VP67-F1
#
_entry.id   AF-A0A379VP67-F1
#
_cell.length_a   1.000
_cell.length_b   1.000
_cell.length_c   1.000
_cell.angle_alpha   90.00
_cell.angle_beta   90.00
_cell.angle_gamma   90.00
#
_symmetry.space_group_name_H-M   'P 1'
#
loop_
_entity.id
_entity.type
_entity.pdbx_description
1 polymer ?
#
loop_
_entity_poly.entity_id
_entity_poly.type
_entity_poly.pdbx_seq_one_letter_code
_entity_poly.pdbx_strand_id
1 'polypeptide(L)'
;MTTFSSSIVTSSAVSAGLFFDDLNTPDFDHCFAFMQAVGNGYTEAYLPIVERRKAMVWGERERNFQLYRRGRYVEFNLVWDRGTLFGLQTGGRTESILMSMPPLVRWGIRLAARSG
;
A
#
# COMPACT_ATOMS: atom_id res chain seq x y z
N MET A 1 -18.38 -17.00 -1.19
CA MET A 1 -19.00 -15.67 -1.00
C MET A 1 -17.87 -14.66 -1.11
N THR A 2 -17.58 -14.17 -2.31
CA THR A 2 -16.48 -13.22 -2.56
C THR A 2 -16.81 -11.91 -1.85
N THR A 3 -16.16 -11.66 -0.72
CA THR A 3 -16.35 -10.40 0.01
C THR A 3 -15.45 -9.36 -0.64
N PHE A 4 -16.00 -8.55 -1.54
CA PHE A 4 -15.36 -7.29 -1.93
C PHE A 4 -15.44 -6.34 -0.73
N SER A 5 -14.44 -6.38 0.15
CA SER A 5 -14.32 -5.40 1.23
C SER A 5 -13.80 -4.09 0.65
N SER A 6 -14.69 -3.17 0.31
CA SER A 6 -14.32 -1.76 0.15
C SER A 6 -14.01 -1.19 1.54
N SER A 7 -12.81 -1.46 2.04
CA SER A 7 -12.32 -0.80 3.25
C SER A 7 -11.96 0.64 2.89
N ILE A 8 -12.97 1.53 2.87
CA ILE A 8 -12.76 2.97 2.94
C ILE A 8 -12.26 3.26 4.35
N VAL A 9 -10.93 3.24 4.53
CA VAL A 9 -10.32 3.92 5.66
C VAL A 9 -10.52 5.41 5.42
N THR A 10 -11.20 6.07 6.36
CA THR A 10 -11.63 7.49 6.36
C THR A 10 -10.47 8.49 6.50
N SER A 11 -9.36 8.20 5.83
CA SER A 11 -8.40 9.17 5.33
C SER A 11 -7.86 8.57 4.04
N SER A 12 -8.09 9.21 2.89
CA SER A 12 -7.61 8.73 1.58
C SER A 12 -6.07 8.67 1.56
N ALA A 13 -5.54 7.55 2.07
CA ALA A 13 -4.12 7.28 2.15
C ALA A 13 -3.58 6.75 0.81
N VAL A 14 -4.42 6.11 0.01
CA VAL A 14 -4.05 5.40 -1.22
C VAL A 14 -5.12 5.64 -2.28
N SER A 15 -4.70 5.84 -3.54
CA SER A 15 -5.60 5.82 -4.70
C SER A 15 -6.11 4.39 -4.94
N ALA A 16 -7.34 4.22 -5.42
CA ALA A 16 -8.01 2.92 -5.53
C ALA A 16 -7.18 1.84 -6.26
N GLY A 17 -7.37 0.58 -5.85
CA GLY A 17 -6.76 -0.63 -6.42
C GLY A 17 -7.63 -1.86 -6.15
N LEU A 18 -7.11 -3.06 -6.43
CA LEU A 18 -7.81 -4.32 -6.17
C LEU A 18 -7.30 -4.97 -4.89
N PHE A 19 -8.22 -5.46 -4.06
CA PHE A 19 -7.95 -6.29 -2.88
C PHE A 19 -8.99 -7.41 -2.82
N PHE A 20 -8.53 -8.64 -2.63
CA PHE A 20 -9.38 -9.82 -2.48
C PHE A 20 -8.73 -10.79 -1.50
N ASP A 21 -9.57 -11.49 -0.76
CA ASP A 21 -9.20 -12.56 0.16
C ASP A 21 -10.25 -13.67 0.01
N ASP A 22 -9.92 -14.90 0.42
CA ASP A 22 -10.80 -16.07 0.30
C ASP A 22 -11.36 -16.31 -1.13
N LEU A 23 -10.58 -16.00 -2.17
CA LEU A 23 -10.99 -16.21 -3.57
C LEU A 23 -10.95 -17.70 -3.94
N ASN A 24 -12.07 -18.39 -3.74
CA ASN A 24 -12.20 -19.84 -3.93
C ASN A 24 -13.41 -20.25 -4.80
N THR A 25 -14.01 -19.31 -5.52
CA THR A 25 -15.14 -19.55 -6.43
C THR A 25 -14.92 -18.86 -7.77
N PRO A 26 -15.35 -19.43 -8.91
CA PRO A 26 -16.14 -20.67 -9.02
C PRO A 26 -15.34 -21.97 -8.87
N ASP A 27 -14.10 -22.01 -9.35
CA ASP A 27 -13.19 -23.16 -9.24
C ASP A 27 -11.73 -22.70 -9.26
N PHE A 28 -10.81 -23.65 -9.05
CA PHE A 28 -9.38 -23.37 -8.95
C PHE A 28 -8.82 -22.71 -10.21
N ASP A 29 -9.14 -23.22 -11.41
CA ASP A 29 -8.55 -22.74 -12.66
C ASP A 29 -8.94 -21.28 -12.91
N HIS A 30 -10.19 -20.92 -12.61
CA HIS A 30 -10.66 -19.54 -12.71
C HIS A 30 -9.99 -18.63 -11.68
N CYS A 31 -9.90 -19.04 -10.42
CA CYS A 31 -9.25 -18.25 -9.38
C CYS A 31 -7.76 -18.05 -9.68
N PHE A 32 -7.09 -19.09 -10.16
CA PHE A 32 -5.68 -19.04 -10.53
C PHE A 32 -5.45 -18.13 -11.75
N ALA A 33 -6.26 -18.27 -12.80
CA ALA A 33 -6.21 -17.39 -13.97
C ALA A 33 -6.45 -15.92 -13.58
N PHE A 34 -7.39 -15.65 -12.66
CA PHE A 34 -7.61 -14.32 -12.13
C PHE A 34 -6.39 -13.78 -11.37
N MET A 35 -5.78 -14.58 -10.49
CA MET A 35 -4.56 -14.19 -9.76
C MET A 35 -3.39 -13.89 -10.72
N GLN A 36 -3.22 -14.69 -11.77
CA GLN A 36 -2.23 -14.44 -12.82
C GLN A 36 -2.50 -13.12 -13.54
N ALA A 37 -3.76 -12.85 -13.92
CA ALA A 37 -4.15 -11.61 -14.58
C ALA A 37 -3.86 -10.38 -13.71
N VAL A 38 -4.15 -10.45 -12.40
CA VAL A 38 -3.84 -9.37 -11.45
C VAL A 38 -2.33 -9.14 -11.35
N GLY A 39 -1.54 -10.22 -11.20
CA GLY A 39 -0.08 -10.14 -11.11
C GLY A 39 0.55 -9.53 -12.36
N ASN A 40 0.12 -9.95 -13.54
CA ASN A 40 0.59 -9.41 -14.81
C ASN A 40 0.17 -7.93 -14.98
N GLY A 41 -1.10 -7.62 -14.69
CA GLY A 41 -1.64 -6.27 -14.81
C GLY A 41 -1.00 -5.25 -13.85
N TYR A 42 -0.46 -5.69 -12.71
CA TYR A 42 0.23 -4.79 -11.77
C TYR A 42 1.39 -4.02 -12.44
N THR A 43 2.25 -4.75 -13.16
CA THR A 43 3.42 -4.17 -13.80
C THR A 43 3.02 -3.26 -14.96
N GLU A 44 2.04 -3.69 -15.76
CA GLU A 44 1.47 -2.91 -16.86
C GLU A 44 0.85 -1.59 -16.37
N ALA A 45 0.19 -1.60 -15.21
CA ALA A 45 -0.42 -0.40 -14.63
C ALA A 45 0.60 0.53 -13.96
N TYR A 46 1.57 -0.03 -13.23
CA TYR A 46 2.46 0.74 -12.36
C TYR A 46 3.70 1.28 -13.06
N LEU A 47 4.36 0.50 -13.93
CA LEU A 47 5.59 0.94 -14.59
C LEU A 47 5.43 2.23 -15.41
N PRO A 48 4.36 2.44 -16.21
CA PRO A 48 4.20 3.68 -16.96
C PRO A 48 4.12 4.93 -16.06
N ILE A 49 3.59 4.79 -14.84
CA ILE A 49 3.54 5.88 -13.86
C ILE A 49 4.95 6.20 -13.36
N VAL A 50 5.74 5.17 -13.03
CA VAL A 50 7.13 5.32 -12.58
C VAL A 50 7.97 5.95 -13.69
N GLU A 51 7.91 5.42 -14.91
CA GLU A 51 8.67 5.92 -16.05
C GLU A 51 8.38 7.40 -16.33
N ARG A 52 7.10 7.80 -16.25
CA ARG A 52 6.70 9.19 -16.46
C ARG A 52 7.19 10.14 -15.36
N ARG A 53 7.30 9.66 -14.11
CA ARG A 53 7.49 10.51 -12.92
C ARG A 53 8.89 10.44 -12.32
N LYS A 54 9.68 9.42 -12.62
CA LYS A 54 10.99 9.18 -11.97
C LYS A 54 12.01 10.32 -12.15
N ALA A 55 11.94 11.03 -13.28
CA ALA A 55 12.84 12.14 -13.60
C ALA A 55 12.28 13.53 -13.22
N MET A 56 11.09 13.59 -12.62
CA MET A 56 10.51 14.88 -12.21
C MET A 56 11.35 15.48 -11.08
N VAL A 57 11.71 16.76 -11.24
CA VAL A 57 12.41 17.52 -10.20
C VAL A 57 11.46 17.77 -9.03
N TRP A 58 11.95 17.60 -7.81
CA TRP A 58 11.24 17.87 -6.57
C TRP A 58 12.14 18.62 -5.60
N GLY A 59 11.53 19.47 -4.77
CA GLY A 59 12.24 20.27 -3.77
C GLY A 59 12.04 19.73 -2.36
N GLU A 60 12.55 20.50 -1.40
CA GLU A 60 12.48 20.16 0.02
C GLU A 60 11.03 20.04 0.52
N ARG A 61 10.13 20.87 -0.01
CA ARG A 61 8.70 20.85 0.35
C ARG A 61 8.05 19.53 -0.03
N GLU A 62 8.24 19.06 -1.26
CA GLU A 62 7.71 17.79 -1.76
C GLU A 62 8.32 16.60 -0.99
N ARG A 63 9.63 16.67 -0.68
CA ARG A 63 10.30 15.66 0.13
C ARG A 63 9.75 15.58 1.55
N ASN A 64 9.57 16.73 2.21
CA ASN A 64 8.98 16.81 3.54
C ASN A 64 7.55 16.25 3.55
N PHE A 65 6.75 16.58 2.53
CA PHE A 65 5.41 16.02 2.36
C PHE A 65 5.43 14.50 2.14
N GLN A 66 6.37 13.98 1.34
CA GLN A 66 6.55 12.54 1.13
C GLN A 66 6.88 11.81 2.45
N LEU A 67 7.81 12.35 3.25
CA LEU A 67 8.18 11.76 4.54
C LEU A 67 7.02 11.76 5.55
N TYR A 68 6.22 12.82 5.57
CA TYR A 68 5.00 12.90 6.37
C TYR A 68 3.97 11.84 5.94
N ARG A 69 3.73 11.68 4.63
CA ARG A 69 2.81 10.65 4.12
C ARG A 69 3.32 9.23 4.40
N ARG A 70 4.63 9.00 4.36
CA ARG A 70 5.24 7.72 4.77
C ARG A 70 5.04 7.41 6.25
N GLY A 71 4.96 8.42 7.13
CA GLY A 71 4.56 8.23 8.52
C GLY A 71 3.18 7.59 8.65
N ARG A 72 2.20 8.08 7.87
CA ARG A 72 0.84 7.48 7.82
C ARG A 72 0.84 6.04 7.27
N TYR A 73 1.75 5.73 6.35
CA TYR A 73 1.92 4.36 5.84
C TYR A 73 2.47 3.41 6.92
N VAL A 74 3.45 3.86 7.73
CA VAL A 74 3.94 3.09 8.88
C VAL A 74 2.84 2.85 9.90
N GLU A 75 2.07 3.90 10.25
CA GLU A 75 0.93 3.74 11.15
C GLU A 75 -0.07 2.70 10.61
N PHE A 76 -0.39 2.76 9.31
CA PHE A 76 -1.27 1.76 8.68
C PHE A 76 -0.80 0.33 8.93
N ASN A 77 0.45 0.04 8.56
CA ASN A 77 0.99 -1.32 8.63
C ASN A 77 1.15 -1.82 10.07
N LEU A 78 1.54 -0.95 11.01
CA LEU A 78 1.79 -1.38 12.38
C LEU A 78 0.53 -1.44 13.27
N VAL A 79 -0.56 -0.79 12.88
CA VAL A 79 -1.77 -0.70 13.72
C VAL A 79 -2.98 -1.40 13.10
N TRP A 80 -3.09 -1.45 11.77
CA TRP A 80 -4.30 -1.96 11.11
C TRP A 80 -4.06 -3.11 10.13
N ASP A 81 -2.86 -3.24 9.55
CA ASP A 81 -2.58 -4.35 8.65
C ASP A 81 -2.56 -5.69 9.39
N ARG A 82 -3.56 -6.53 9.12
CA ARG A 82 -3.73 -7.83 9.78
C ARG A 82 -2.54 -8.75 9.52
N GLY A 83 -1.97 -8.73 8.32
CA GLY A 83 -0.83 -9.57 7.96
C GLY A 83 0.42 -9.25 8.78
N THR A 84 0.75 -7.96 8.88
CA THR A 84 1.85 -7.48 9.72
C THR A 84 1.65 -7.81 11.19
N LEU A 85 0.48 -7.51 11.76
CA LEU A 85 0.16 -7.80 13.17
C LEU A 85 0.27 -9.30 13.47
N PHE A 86 -0.35 -10.13 12.65
CA PHE A 86 -0.31 -11.59 12.80
C PHE A 86 1.13 -12.11 12.72
N GLY A 87 1.91 -11.70 11.74
CA GLY A 87 3.29 -12.14 11.57
C GLY A 87 4.17 -11.80 12.77
N LEU A 88 4.03 -10.59 13.33
CA LEU A 88 4.79 -10.17 14.51
C LEU A 88 4.37 -10.91 15.78
N GLN A 89 3.06 -11.13 15.97
CA GLN A 89 2.52 -11.80 17.16
C GLN A 89 2.80 -13.31 17.18
N THR A 90 2.97 -13.92 16.00
CA THR A 90 3.18 -15.37 15.87
C THR A 90 4.66 -15.77 15.76
N GLY A 91 5.59 -14.82 15.89
CA GLY A 91 7.03 -15.11 15.81
C GLY A 91 7.54 -15.34 14.39
N GLY A 92 6.87 -14.76 13.38
CA GLY A 92 7.35 -14.75 12.00
C GLY A 92 8.69 -13.99 11.86
N ARG A 93 9.36 -14.16 10.72
CA ARG A 93 10.66 -13.50 10.47
C ARG A 93 10.49 -11.98 10.34
N THR A 94 10.79 -11.27 11.42
CA THR A 94 10.63 -9.81 11.56
C THR A 94 11.21 -9.03 10.39
N GLU A 95 12.40 -9.36 9.89
CA GLU A 95 13.04 -8.62 8.80
C GLU A 95 12.24 -8.73 7.49
N SER A 96 11.56 -9.84 7.26
CA SER A 96 10.71 -10.03 6.08
C SER A 96 9.40 -9.26 6.22
N ILE A 97 8.81 -9.29 7.43
CA ILE A 97 7.56 -8.60 7.74
C ILE A 97 7.73 -7.08 7.61
N LEU A 98 8.83 -6.54 8.15
CA LEU A 98 9.11 -5.11 8.16
C LEU A 98 9.78 -4.60 6.87
N MET A 99 9.96 -5.44 5.85
CA MET A 99 10.51 -5.01 4.55
C MET A 99 9.62 -3.97 3.84
N SER A 100 8.33 -3.93 4.18
CA SER A 100 7.40 -2.90 3.71
C SER A 100 7.68 -1.51 4.28
N MET A 101 8.48 -1.40 5.36
CA MET A 101 8.71 -0.14 6.03
C MET A 101 9.58 0.80 5.18
N PRO A 102 9.18 2.07 5.01
CA PRO A 102 10.00 3.06 4.33
C PRO A 102 11.29 3.34 5.09
N PRO A 103 12.41 3.62 4.39
CA PRO A 103 13.72 3.82 5.03
C PRO A 103 13.82 5.10 5.86
N LEU A 104 12.95 6.09 5.58
CA LEU A 104 12.88 7.36 6.31
C LEU A 104 11.42 7.81 6.37
N VAL A 105 11.04 8.29 7.54
CA VAL A 105 9.71 8.85 7.85
C VAL A 105 9.84 10.07 8.75
N ARG A 106 8.79 10.89 8.79
CA ARG A 106 8.70 12.02 9.70
C ARG A 106 7.30 12.07 10.32
N TRP A 107 7.26 12.24 11.63
CA TRP A 107 6.06 12.62 12.37
C TRP A 107 6.11 14.11 12.72
N GLY A 108 4.95 14.77 12.75
CA GLY A 108 4.84 16.18 13.08
C GLY A 108 3.38 16.63 13.17
N ILE A 109 3.15 17.72 13.90
CA ILE A 109 1.84 18.35 14.02
C ILE A 109 1.43 18.93 12.66
N ARG A 110 0.14 18.76 12.31
CA ARG A 110 -0.48 19.02 11.01
C ARG A 110 0.09 20.27 10.30
N LEU A 111 0.93 20.06 9.29
CA LEU A 111 1.10 21.03 8.22
C LEU A 111 -0.25 21.09 7.50
N ALA A 112 -1.09 22.08 7.82
CA ALA A 112 -2.25 22.35 6.99
C ALA A 112 -1.73 22.55 5.57
N ALA A 113 -2.09 21.64 4.65
CA ALA A 113 -1.87 21.86 3.24
C ALA A 113 -2.62 23.17 2.92
N ARG A 114 -1.88 24.27 2.76
CA ARG A 114 -2.47 25.51 2.30
C ARG A 114 -3.11 25.19 0.95
N SER A 115 -4.42 25.33 0.89
CA SER A 115 -5.20 25.28 -0.34
C SER A 115 -4.58 26.26 -1.32
N GLY A 116 -4.12 25.73 -2.45
CA GLY A 116 -3.85 26.51 -3.66
C GLY A 116 -5.12 26.60 -4.49
#